data_AF-A0A9D5JBI9-F1
#
_entry.id   AF-A0A9D5JBI9-F1
#
_cell.length_a   1.000
_cell.length_b   1.000
_cell.length_c   1.000
_cell.angle_alpha   90.00
_cell.angle_beta   90.00
_cell.angle_gamma   90.00
#
_symmetry.space_group_name_H-M   'P 1'
#
loop_
_entity.id
_entity.type
_entity.pdbx_description
1 polymer ?
#
loop_
_entity_poly.entity_id
_entity_poly.type
_entity_poly.pdbx_seq_one_letter_code
_entity_poly.pdbx_strand_id
1 'polypeptide(L)'
;MQESVSPFIPTTSTWDYVSRLRVMVQRNAITRERPAFRKGWEIEFEIDVLLPEYVDSLMLQMLITSAGRFNGLGDFRPTYGRFATTKFEIAKM
;
A
#
# COMPACT_ATOMS: atom_id res chain seq x y z
N MET A 1 17.50 19.53 -6.35
CA MET A 1 16.26 19.41 -5.57
C MET A 1 16.31 18.06 -4.90
N GLN A 2 16.54 18.02 -3.59
CA GLN A 2 16.61 16.78 -2.84
C GLN A 2 15.17 16.46 -2.42
N GLU A 3 14.55 15.43 -3.01
CA GLU A 3 13.31 14.89 -2.47
C GLU A 3 13.60 14.41 -1.04
N SER A 4 13.10 15.14 -0.06
CA SER A 4 13.14 14.76 1.35
C SER A 4 12.14 13.61 1.55
N VAL A 5 12.48 12.43 1.04
CA VAL A 5 11.71 11.23 1.35
C VAL A 5 12.06 10.87 2.79
N SER A 6 11.12 11.06 3.72
CA SER A 6 11.25 10.61 5.10
C SER A 6 11.76 9.17 5.11
N PRO A 7 12.82 8.83 5.86
CA PRO A 7 13.34 7.46 5.86
C PRO A 7 12.26 6.53 6.43
N PHE A 8 11.63 5.74 5.58
CA PHE A 8 10.73 4.68 6.00
C PHE A 8 11.55 3.60 6.73
N ILE A 9 11.40 3.53 8.05
CA ILE A 9 12.01 2.49 8.88
C ILE A 9 10.97 1.41 9.08
N PRO A 10 11.05 0.25 8.39
CA PRO A 10 10.09 -0.81 8.56
C PRO A 10 10.21 -1.44 9.95
N THR A 11 9.09 -1.60 10.66
CA THR A 11 9.02 -2.34 11.92
C THR A 11 9.50 -3.79 11.78
N THR A 12 9.28 -4.38 10.61
CA THR A 12 9.70 -5.76 10.29
C THR A 12 10.33 -5.79 8.90
N SER A 13 11.59 -6.23 8.82
CA SER A 13 12.32 -6.38 7.54
C SER A 13 12.09 -7.73 6.85
N THR A 14 11.30 -8.62 7.46
CA THR A 14 11.04 -9.99 6.99
C THR A 14 9.58 -10.19 6.62
N TRP A 15 9.31 -11.02 5.62
CA TRP A 15 7.96 -11.43 5.24
C TRP A 15 7.53 -12.71 5.97
N ASP A 16 6.22 -12.90 6.13
CA ASP A 16 5.69 -14.07 6.85
C ASP A 16 5.79 -15.37 6.04
N TYR A 17 5.58 -15.28 4.72
CA TYR A 17 5.68 -16.42 3.82
C TYR A 17 5.92 -15.99 2.37
N VAL A 18 6.31 -16.94 1.54
CA VAL A 18 6.46 -16.72 0.09
C VAL A 18 5.21 -17.23 -0.61
N SER A 19 4.49 -16.31 -1.25
CA SER A 19 3.32 -16.64 -2.09
C SER A 19 3.80 -17.07 -3.47
N ARG A 20 3.49 -18.31 -3.85
CA ARG A 20 3.78 -18.88 -5.18
C ARG A 20 2.48 -19.03 -5.95
N LEU A 21 2.32 -18.22 -7.00
CA LEU A 21 1.10 -18.22 -7.81
C LEU A 21 1.45 -18.18 -9.29
N ARG A 22 0.62 -18.86 -10.11
CA ARG A 22 0.72 -18.73 -11.57
C ARG A 22 0.16 -17.39 -12.00
N VAL A 23 0.91 -16.73 -12.88
CA VAL A 23 0.53 -15.48 -13.53
C VAL A 23 0.77 -15.60 -15.02
N MET A 24 -0.05 -14.91 -15.81
CA MET A 24 0.15 -14.85 -17.26
C MET A 24 1.21 -13.79 -17.57
N VAL A 25 2.30 -14.19 -18.21
CA VAL A 25 3.34 -13.29 -18.72
C VAL A 25 3.52 -13.62 -20.18
N GLN A 26 3.29 -12.64 -21.06
CA GLN A 26 3.39 -12.84 -22.51
C GLN A 26 2.63 -14.09 -23.00
N ARG A 27 1.38 -14.26 -22.53
CA ARG A 27 0.49 -15.40 -22.83
C ARG A 27 0.95 -16.77 -22.29
N ASN A 28 2.08 -16.84 -21.59
CA ASN A 28 2.55 -18.05 -20.91
C ASN A 28 2.21 -18.04 -19.41
N ALA A 29 1.87 -19.20 -18.87
CA ALA A 29 1.56 -19.37 -17.45
C ALA A 29 2.83 -19.66 -16.64
N ILE A 30 3.43 -18.62 -16.06
CA ILE A 30 4.67 -18.68 -15.29
C ILE A 30 4.37 -18.61 -13.79
N THR A 31 4.99 -19.48 -13.00
CA THR A 31 4.93 -19.39 -11.53
C THR A 31 5.83 -18.24 -11.06
N ARG A 32 5.24 -17.25 -10.39
CA ARG A 32 5.99 -16.17 -9.73
C ARG A 32 5.95 -16.35 -8.22
N GLU A 33 7.06 -16.01 -7.59
CA GLU A 33 7.20 -15.98 -6.14
C GLU A 33 7.26 -14.52 -5.68
N ARG A 34 6.60 -14.22 -4.56
CA ARG A 34 6.65 -12.89 -3.94
C ARG A 34 6.54 -12.99 -2.42
N PRO A 35 7.19 -12.08 -1.68
CA PRO A 35 6.94 -11.90 -0.26
C PRO A 35 5.44 -11.65 0.02
N ALA A 36 4.91 -12.22 1.09
CA ALA A 36 3.53 -12.02 1.51
C ALA A 36 3.42 -11.93 3.04
N PHE A 37 2.44 -11.13 3.48
CA PHE A 37 2.08 -10.93 4.88
C PHE A 37 0.76 -11.63 5.18
N ARG A 38 0.62 -12.15 6.41
CA ARG A 38 -0.62 -12.76 6.89
C ARG A 38 -1.66 -11.68 7.18
N LYS A 39 -2.91 -12.11 7.37
CA LYS A 39 -4.00 -11.22 7.78
C LYS A 39 -3.67 -10.58 9.14
N GLY A 40 -4.08 -9.32 9.30
CA GLY A 40 -3.73 -8.52 10.49
C GLY A 40 -2.42 -7.75 10.35
N TRP A 41 -1.90 -7.60 9.13
CA TRP A 41 -0.80 -6.68 8.87
C TRP A 41 -1.26 -5.23 9.04
N GLU A 42 -0.36 -4.38 9.51
CA GLU A 42 -0.58 -2.95 9.70
C GLU A 42 0.61 -2.19 9.12
N ILE A 43 0.35 -1.01 8.55
CA ILE A 43 1.37 -0.11 8.00
C ILE A 43 1.03 1.30 8.47
N GLU A 44 2.05 1.99 8.95
CA GLU A 44 2.02 3.42 9.24
C GLU A 44 2.95 4.13 8.25
N PHE A 45 2.48 5.23 7.68
CA PHE A 45 3.23 6.03 6.73
C PHE A 45 2.72 7.46 6.70
N GLU A 46 3.60 8.37 6.31
CA GLU A 46 3.31 9.78 6.13
C GLU A 46 3.15 10.08 4.64
N ILE A 47 2.24 10.98 4.30
CA ILE A 47 2.02 11.44 2.93
C ILE A 47 2.18 12.95 2.92
N ASP A 48 3.20 13.42 2.20
CA ASP A 48 3.39 14.85 1.96
C ASP A 48 2.51 15.31 0.80
N VAL A 49 1.56 16.20 1.10
CA VAL A 49 0.72 16.83 0.09
C VAL A 49 1.34 18.15 -0.33
N LEU A 50 2.00 18.16 -1.48
CA LEU A 50 2.69 19.35 -2.02
C LEU A 50 1.72 20.48 -2.39
N LEU A 51 0.51 20.14 -2.82
CA LEU A 51 -0.50 21.07 -3.33
C LEU A 51 -1.85 20.83 -2.64
N PRO A 52 -2.07 21.42 -1.45
CA PRO A 52 -3.28 21.20 -0.66
C PRO A 52 -4.56 21.75 -1.33
N GLU A 53 -4.42 22.63 -2.33
CA GLU A 53 -5.55 23.17 -3.10
C GLU A 53 -6.24 22.12 -3.98
N TYR A 54 -5.50 21.11 -4.44
CA TYR A 54 -6.02 20.04 -5.30
C TYR A 54 -6.40 18.78 -4.54
N VAL A 55 -5.73 18.52 -3.41
CA VAL A 55 -5.96 17.36 -2.57
C VAL A 55 -6.11 17.84 -1.14
N ASP A 56 -7.35 18.08 -0.73
CA ASP A 56 -7.64 18.37 0.66
C ASP A 56 -7.53 17.09 1.52
N SER A 57 -7.45 17.27 2.83
CA SER A 57 -7.31 16.15 3.77
C SER A 57 -8.51 15.19 3.77
N LEU A 58 -9.72 15.69 3.53
CA LEU A 58 -10.94 14.90 3.50
C LEU A 58 -10.99 14.01 2.25
N MET A 59 -10.64 14.58 1.10
CA MET A 59 -10.49 13.90 -0.18
C MET A 59 -9.44 12.81 -0.08
N LEU A 60 -8.28 13.10 0.52
CA LEU A 60 -7.23 12.10 0.72
C LEU A 60 -7.71 10.95 1.60
N GLN A 61 -8.35 11.24 2.74
CA GLN A 61 -8.92 10.23 3.62
C GLN A 61 -9.97 9.36 2.89
N MET A 62 -10.86 9.98 2.12
CA MET A 62 -11.86 9.28 1.32
C MET A 62 -11.23 8.40 0.24
N LEU A 63 -10.19 8.89 -0.44
CA LEU A 63 -9.48 8.16 -1.48
C LEU A 63 -8.81 6.91 -0.91
N ILE A 64 -8.07 7.04 0.19
CA ILE A 64 -7.39 5.90 0.84
C ILE A 64 -8.41 4.85 1.29
N THR A 65 -9.49 5.29 1.93
CA THR A 65 -10.55 4.41 2.42
C THR A 65 -11.26 3.67 1.28
N SER A 66 -11.50 4.36 0.17
CA SER A 66 -12.13 3.76 -1.02
C SER A 66 -11.16 2.83 -1.74
N ALA A 67 -9.89 3.22 -1.87
CA ALA A 67 -8.86 2.42 -2.53
C ALA A 67 -8.75 1.03 -1.92
N GLY A 68 -8.75 0.90 -0.59
CA GLY A 68 -8.70 -0.40 0.11
C GLY A 68 -9.88 -1.33 -0.20
N ARG A 69 -11.04 -0.78 -0.61
CA ARG A 69 -12.22 -1.56 -1.04
C ARG A 69 -12.11 -2.03 -2.49
N PHE A 70 -11.58 -1.18 -3.38
CA PHE A 70 -11.51 -1.45 -4.82
C PHE A 70 -10.27 -2.25 -5.20
N ASN A 71 -9.09 -1.83 -4.74
CA ASN A 71 -7.79 -2.37 -5.14
C ASN A 71 -6.97 -2.86 -3.94
N GLY A 72 -6.15 -3.87 -4.20
CA GLY A 72 -5.25 -4.45 -3.22
C GLY A 72 -3.91 -3.73 -3.26
N LEU A 73 -3.30 -3.50 -2.12
CA LEU A 73 -1.93 -2.98 -2.08
C LEU A 73 -0.97 -4.05 -2.61
N GLY A 74 -0.14 -3.70 -3.60
CA GLY A 74 0.93 -4.56 -4.12
C GLY A 74 0.49 -5.78 -4.96
N ASP A 75 -0.80 -5.93 -5.29
CA ASP A 75 -1.29 -6.96 -6.20
C ASP A 75 -2.33 -6.40 -7.18
N PHE A 76 -2.18 -6.75 -8.45
CA PHE A 76 -3.17 -6.48 -9.49
C PHE A 76 -4.49 -7.22 -9.23
N ARG A 77 -4.45 -8.39 -8.57
CA ARG A 77 -5.64 -9.16 -8.27
C ARG A 77 -6.40 -8.52 -7.10
N PRO A 78 -7.69 -8.20 -7.26
CA PRO A 78 -8.49 -7.55 -6.22
C PRO A 78 -8.71 -8.44 -4.98
N THR A 79 -8.35 -9.73 -5.01
CA THR A 79 -8.55 -10.62 -3.87
C THR A 79 -7.49 -10.45 -2.78
N TYR A 80 -6.30 -9.95 -3.12
CA TYR A 80 -5.16 -9.85 -2.21
C TYR A 80 -4.91 -8.39 -1.81
N GLY A 81 -4.19 -8.16 -0.71
CA GLY A 81 -3.74 -6.81 -0.32
C GLY A 81 -4.86 -5.85 0.09
N ARG A 82 -6.07 -6.36 0.39
CA ARG A 82 -7.17 -5.56 0.91
C ARG A 82 -6.80 -4.98 2.27
N PHE A 83 -7.14 -3.71 2.48
CA PHE A 83 -6.87 -2.98 3.71
C PHE A 83 -8.04 -2.07 4.07
N ALA A 84 -8.07 -1.65 5.32
CA ALA A 84 -8.99 -0.64 5.81
C ALA A 84 -8.18 0.40 6.58
N THR A 85 -8.55 1.68 6.44
CA THR A 85 -7.94 2.76 7.20
C THR A 85 -8.39 2.67 8.65
N THR A 86 -7.45 2.40 9.57
CA THR A 86 -7.71 2.33 11.02
C THR A 86 -7.52 3.69 11.68
N LYS A 87 -6.50 4.44 11.26
CA LYS A 87 -6.11 5.73 11.82
C LYS A 87 -5.73 6.70 10.70
N PHE A 88 -6.15 7.95 10.83
CA PHE A 88 -5.77 9.03 9.92
C PHE A 88 -5.58 10.29 10.76
N GLU A 89 -4.35 10.81 10.77
CA GLU A 89 -3.98 12.01 11.50
C GLU A 89 -3.31 13.00 10.55
N ILE A 90 -3.62 14.28 10.75
CA ILE A 90 -2.97 15.36 10.00
C ILE A 90 -1.79 15.81 10.87
N ALA A 91 -0.58 15.45 10.45
CA ALA A 91 0.62 16.00 11.05
C ALA A 91 0.66 17.50 10.75
N LYS A 92 0.65 18.33 11.80
CA LYS A 92 0.97 19.75 11.65
C LYS A 92 2.48 19.86 11.53
N MET A 93 2.91 20.40 10.39
CA MET A 93 4.28 20.85 10.17
C MET A 93 4.64 22.01 11.11
#